data_AF-A0A7R9HFT7-F1
#
_entry.id   AF-A0A7R9HFT7-F1
#
_cell.length_a   1.000
_cell.length_b   1.000
_cell.length_c   1.000
_cell.angle_alpha   90.00
_cell.angle_beta   90.00
_cell.angle_gamma   90.00
#
_symmetry.space_group_name_H-M   'P 1'
#
loop_
_entity.id
_entity.type
_entity.pdbx_description
1 polymer ?
#
loop_
_entity_poly.entity_id
_entity_poly.type
_entity_poly.pdbx_seq_one_letter_code
_entity_poly.pdbx_strand_id
1 'polypeptide(L)'
;MEKIARKLSTHTQKERQGYLEDLHLKSKPELLELLKRQDKLLANRHFIKNLPDKGSKMCIFREKLSTELKRREEVEEACGLFSELNISSQVNKQLEQIEWTGTLSDRKSPDSNAESEDETNPIKILATHAGVGAYSKKHRY
;
A
#
# COMPACT_ATOMS: atom_id res chain seq x y z
N MET A 1 -61.20 -24.83 4.60
CA MET A 1 -60.65 -24.33 5.88
C MET A 1 -59.15 -24.60 5.92
N GLU A 2 -58.41 -23.64 5.38
CA GLU A 2 -57.03 -23.23 5.70
C GLU A 2 -56.01 -24.26 6.23
N LYS A 3 -55.17 -24.77 5.32
CA LYS A 3 -53.79 -25.19 5.63
C LYS A 3 -52.88 -23.96 5.62
N ILE A 4 -52.92 -23.15 6.67
CA ILE A 4 -51.99 -22.01 6.81
C ILE A 4 -50.61 -22.57 7.17
N ALA A 5 -49.75 -22.57 6.16
CA ALA A 5 -48.33 -22.24 6.23
C ALA A 5 -47.64 -22.44 7.60
N ARG A 6 -47.32 -23.69 7.95
CA ARG A 6 -46.15 -23.97 8.80
C ARG A 6 -44.87 -23.80 7.96
N LYS A 7 -44.65 -22.59 7.45
CA LYS A 7 -43.30 -22.07 7.19
C LYS A 7 -42.85 -21.41 8.49
N LEU A 8 -42.82 -22.19 9.57
CA LEU A 8 -42.16 -21.81 10.81
C LEU A 8 -40.68 -21.77 10.49
N SER A 9 -40.24 -20.58 10.09
CA SER A 9 -38.88 -20.07 10.09
C SER A 9 -37.84 -21.17 10.34
N THR A 10 -37.36 -21.78 9.25
CA THR A 10 -36.10 -22.53 9.25
C THR A 10 -34.93 -21.55 9.39
N HIS A 11 -35.01 -20.63 10.36
CA HIS A 11 -33.86 -19.87 10.80
C HIS A 11 -32.98 -20.87 11.52
N THR A 12 -32.16 -21.54 10.73
CA THR A 12 -31.23 -22.55 11.17
C THR A 12 -30.45 -21.99 12.35
N GLN A 13 -30.19 -22.80 13.38
CA GLN A 13 -29.42 -22.37 14.55
C GLN A 13 -28.05 -21.76 14.20
N LYS A 14 -27.60 -21.90 12.95
CA LYS A 14 -26.46 -21.25 12.32
C LYS A 14 -26.50 -19.71 12.41
N GLU A 15 -27.69 -19.10 12.44
CA GLU A 15 -27.85 -17.64 12.36
C GLU A 15 -27.85 -16.94 13.74
N ARG A 16 -28.03 -17.66 14.85
CA ARG A 16 -27.96 -17.05 16.20
C ARG A 16 -26.57 -16.50 16.54
N GLN A 17 -25.57 -16.88 15.75
CA GLN A 17 -24.19 -16.43 15.86
C GLN A 17 -23.65 -16.02 14.48
N GLY A 18 -24.53 -15.53 13.59
CA GLY A 18 -24.32 -15.19 12.17
C GLY A 18 -23.17 -14.21 11.90
N TYR A 19 -21.95 -14.65 12.17
CA TYR A 19 -20.76 -13.81 12.24
C TYR A 19 -19.51 -14.49 11.69
N LEU A 20 -19.57 -15.79 11.39
CA LEU A 20 -18.43 -16.55 10.90
C LEU A 20 -18.17 -16.36 9.40
N GLU A 21 -19.21 -16.11 8.61
CA GLU A 21 -19.08 -16.03 7.15
C GLU A 21 -18.69 -14.60 6.68
N ASP A 22 -18.87 -13.57 7.52
CA ASP A 22 -18.65 -12.17 7.14
C ASP A 22 -17.37 -11.53 7.69
N LEU A 23 -16.42 -12.31 8.23
CA LEU A 23 -15.17 -11.77 8.79
C LEU A 23 -14.38 -10.94 7.76
N HIS A 24 -14.44 -11.34 6.48
CA HIS A 24 -13.80 -10.62 5.38
C HIS A 24 -14.45 -9.27 5.07
N LEU A 25 -15.76 -9.12 5.33
CA LEU A 25 -16.51 -7.89 5.05
C LEU A 25 -16.32 -6.81 6.13
N LYS A 26 -15.70 -7.18 7.27
CA LYS A 26 -15.56 -6.30 8.43
C LYS A 26 -14.31 -5.45 8.34
N SER A 27 -14.37 -4.26 8.91
CA SER A 27 -13.24 -3.35 9.02
C SER A 27 -12.30 -3.74 10.16
N LYS A 28 -11.01 -3.41 10.06
CA LYS A 28 -9.98 -3.68 11.10
C LYS A 28 -10.44 -3.28 12.53
N PRO A 29 -10.98 -2.06 12.77
CA PRO A 29 -11.53 -1.69 14.08
C PRO A 29 -12.69 -2.58 14.56
N GLU A 30 -13.57 -3.00 13.66
CA GLU A 30 -14.69 -3.89 14.02
C GLU A 30 -14.17 -5.26 14.46
N LEU A 31 -13.18 -5.82 13.75
CA LEU A 31 -12.50 -7.06 14.12
C LEU A 31 -11.84 -6.97 15.50
N LEU A 32 -11.21 -5.84 15.83
CA LEU A 32 -10.61 -5.59 17.15
C LEU A 32 -11.68 -5.50 18.25
N GLU A 33 -12.79 -4.81 18.00
CA GLU A 33 -13.89 -4.72 18.95
C GLU A 33 -14.49 -6.10 19.25
N LEU A 34 -14.68 -6.91 18.21
CA LEU A 34 -15.19 -8.27 18.35
C LEU A 34 -14.26 -9.16 19.14
N LEU A 35 -12.95 -9.06 18.89
CA LEU A 35 -11.94 -9.78 19.65
C LEU A 35 -12.01 -9.41 21.13
N LYS A 36 -12.07 -8.10 21.44
CA LYS A 36 -12.21 -7.60 22.81
C LYS A 36 -13.49 -8.10 23.49
N ARG A 37 -14.60 -8.16 22.75
CA ARG A 37 -15.86 -8.71 23.26
C ARG A 37 -15.75 -10.20 23.56
N GLN A 38 -15.11 -10.97 22.67
CA GLN A 38 -14.87 -12.40 22.89
C GLN A 38 -13.98 -12.64 24.12
N ASP A 39 -12.91 -11.86 24.28
CA ASP A 39 -12.02 -11.95 25.45
C ASP A 39 -12.78 -11.65 26.75
N LYS A 40 -13.65 -10.63 26.75
CA LYS A 40 -14.48 -10.30 27.91
C LYS A 40 -15.46 -11.42 28.27
N LEU A 41 -16.03 -12.09 27.27
CA LEU A 41 -16.94 -13.21 27.50
C LEU A 41 -16.19 -14.45 28.01
N LEU A 42 -15.00 -14.74 27.45
CA LEU A 42 -14.15 -15.85 27.87
C LEU A 42 -13.55 -15.65 29.28
N ALA A 43 -13.36 -14.40 29.70
CA ALA A 43 -12.95 -14.07 31.06
C ALA A 43 -14.01 -14.46 32.10
N ASN A 44 -15.30 -14.48 31.73
CA ASN A 44 -16.37 -14.91 32.63
C ASN A 44 -16.45 -16.44 32.71
N ARG A 45 -15.66 -17.02 33.61
CA ARG A 45 -15.61 -18.48 33.83
C ARG A 45 -16.95 -19.10 34.23
N HIS A 46 -17.83 -18.36 34.91
CA HIS A 46 -19.15 -18.86 35.29
C HIS A 46 -20.06 -19.02 34.07
N PHE A 47 -20.04 -18.03 33.17
CA PHE A 47 -20.75 -18.11 31.89
C PHE A 47 -20.28 -19.32 31.08
N ILE A 48 -18.97 -19.47 30.88
CA ILE A 48 -18.39 -20.58 30.10
C ILE A 48 -18.75 -21.96 30.65
N LYS A 49 -18.79 -22.13 31.99
CA LYS A 49 -19.18 -23.40 32.62
C LYS A 49 -20.64 -23.77 32.40
N ASN A 50 -21.51 -22.78 32.19
CA ASN A 50 -22.94 -22.98 31.94
C ASN A 50 -23.25 -23.22 30.46
N LEU A 51 -22.25 -23.12 29.56
CA LEU A 51 -22.43 -23.43 28.14
C LEU A 51 -22.34 -24.95 27.89
N PRO A 52 -23.16 -25.48 26.96
CA PRO A 52 -23.16 -26.90 26.61
C PRO A 52 -21.83 -27.37 25.99
N ASP A 53 -21.09 -26.46 25.37
CA ASP A 53 -19.80 -26.70 24.71
C ASP A 53 -18.59 -26.20 25.51
N LYS A 54 -18.81 -25.74 26.75
CA LYS A 54 -17.79 -25.13 27.62
C LYS A 54 -17.00 -24.00 26.94
N GLY A 55 -17.62 -23.28 26.00
CA GLY A 55 -16.99 -22.17 25.28
C GLY A 55 -16.03 -22.57 24.17
N SER A 56 -15.98 -23.85 23.78
CA SER A 56 -15.09 -24.32 22.71
C SER A 56 -15.27 -23.56 21.39
N LYS A 57 -16.53 -23.29 20.98
CA LYS A 57 -16.82 -22.51 19.77
C LYS A 57 -16.34 -21.06 19.88
N MET A 58 -16.39 -20.48 21.07
CA MET A 58 -15.93 -19.11 21.31
C MET A 58 -14.41 -19.02 21.20
N CYS A 59 -13.68 -20.02 21.70
CA CYS A 59 -12.24 -20.12 21.52
C CYS A 59 -11.86 -20.23 20.04
N ILE A 60 -12.51 -21.12 19.28
CA ILE A 60 -12.28 -21.27 17.84
C ILE A 60 -12.57 -19.96 17.10
N PHE A 61 -13.64 -19.26 17.47
CA PHE A 61 -13.98 -17.99 16.84
C PHE A 61 -12.98 -16.88 17.17
N ARG A 62 -12.50 -16.80 18.41
CA ARG A 62 -11.42 -15.89 18.83
C ARG A 62 -10.13 -16.15 18.05
N GLU A 63 -9.78 -17.42 17.86
CA GLU A 63 -8.62 -17.82 17.07
C GLU A 63 -8.75 -17.37 15.61
N LYS A 64 -9.91 -17.60 14.98
CA LYS A 64 -10.20 -17.10 13.63
C LYS A 64 -10.06 -15.57 13.52
N LEU A 65 -10.58 -14.81 14.49
CA LEU A 65 -10.43 -13.35 14.55
C LEU A 65 -8.95 -12.94 14.61
N SER A 66 -8.17 -13.65 15.43
CA SER A 66 -6.74 -13.38 15.61
C SER A 66 -5.95 -13.67 14.33
N THR A 67 -6.24 -14.79 13.67
CA THR A 67 -5.61 -15.16 12.39
C THR A 67 -5.94 -14.16 11.28
N GLU A 68 -7.20 -13.72 11.17
CA GLU A 68 -7.60 -12.73 10.17
C GLU A 68 -6.98 -11.35 10.43
N LEU A 69 -6.85 -10.93 11.69
CA LEU A 69 -6.13 -9.70 12.05
C LEU A 69 -4.67 -9.77 11.66
N LYS A 70 -3.99 -10.88 12.00
CA LYS A 70 -2.58 -11.10 11.65
C LYS A 70 -2.37 -11.07 10.14
N ARG A 71 -3.23 -11.75 9.38
CA ARG A 71 -3.20 -11.74 7.91
C ARG A 71 -3.30 -10.32 7.33
N ARG A 72 -4.11 -9.45 7.93
CA ARG A 72 -4.25 -8.05 7.47
C ARG A 72 -3.02 -7.21 7.81
N GLU A 73 -2.42 -7.43 8.97
CA GLU A 73 -1.18 -6.78 9.38
C GLU A 73 -0.02 -7.15 8.45
N GLU A 74 0.14 -8.44 8.12
CA GLU A 74 1.14 -8.92 7.15
C GLU A 74 0.97 -8.27 5.77
N VAL A 75 -0.28 -8.09 5.30
CA VAL A 75 -0.56 -7.41 4.03
C VAL A 75 -0.25 -5.92 4.10
N GLU A 76 -0.55 -5.26 5.22
CA GLU A 76 -0.26 -3.84 5.45
C GLU A 76 1.25 -3.60 5.49
N GLU A 77 2.02 -4.46 6.18
CA GLU A 77 3.48 -4.43 6.20
C GLU A 77 4.07 -4.64 4.80
N ALA A 78 3.60 -5.65 4.07
CA ALA A 78 4.05 -5.91 2.70
C ALA A 78 3.75 -4.73 1.77
N CYS A 79 2.58 -4.09 1.92
CA CYS A 79 2.22 -2.89 1.16
C CYS A 79 3.11 -1.70 1.53
N GLY A 80 3.47 -1.53 2.81
CA GLY A 80 4.44 -0.54 3.27
C GLY A 80 5.81 -0.72 2.61
N LEU A 81 6.36 -1.94 2.67
CA LEU A 81 7.62 -2.29 2.01
C LEU A 81 7.55 -2.08 0.49
N PHE A 82 6.44 -2.45 -0.16
CA PHE A 82 6.26 -2.24 -1.59
C PHE A 82 6.14 -0.76 -1.96
N SER A 83 5.54 0.05 -1.08
CA SER A 83 5.46 1.50 -1.25
C SER A 83 6.83 2.16 -1.13
N GLU A 84 7.68 1.68 -0.22
CA GLU A 84 9.09 2.08 -0.13
C GLU A 84 9.89 1.65 -1.36
N LEU A 85 9.61 0.46 -1.88
CA LEU A 85 10.16 -0.07 -3.14
C LEU A 85 9.55 0.56 -4.40
N ASN A 86 8.71 1.59 -4.27
CA ASN A 86 8.19 2.35 -5.42
C ASN A 86 9.31 3.21 -6.03
N ILE A 87 10.27 2.52 -6.63
CA ILE A 87 11.45 2.99 -7.38
C ILE A 87 11.01 3.98 -8.47
N SER A 88 9.79 3.85 -8.99
CA SER A 88 9.21 4.78 -9.96
C SER A 88 9.29 6.24 -9.50
N SER A 89 9.07 6.57 -8.23
CA SER A 89 9.10 7.98 -7.81
C SER A 89 10.52 8.56 -7.79
N GLN A 90 11.51 7.74 -7.44
CA GLN A 90 12.91 8.17 -7.38
C GLN A 90 13.56 8.14 -8.77
N VAL A 91 13.32 7.08 -9.54
CA VAL A 91 13.80 6.93 -10.91
C VAL A 91 13.14 7.95 -11.82
N ASN A 92 11.85 8.25 -11.69
CA ASN A 92 11.23 9.30 -12.51
C ASN A 92 11.82 10.68 -12.19
N LYS A 93 12.12 10.99 -10.92
CA LYS A 93 12.81 12.26 -10.58
C LYS A 93 14.23 12.30 -11.13
N GLN A 94 14.97 11.19 -11.06
CA GLN A 94 16.32 11.11 -11.61
C GLN A 94 16.32 11.15 -13.14
N LEU A 95 15.36 10.49 -13.78
CA LEU A 95 15.18 10.46 -15.23
C LEU A 95 14.76 11.83 -15.75
N GLU A 96 13.78 12.49 -15.11
CA GLU A 96 13.37 13.85 -15.42
C GLU A 96 14.55 14.82 -15.30
N GLN A 97 15.36 14.72 -14.25
CA GLN A 97 16.60 15.50 -14.15
C GLN A 97 17.57 15.19 -15.29
N ILE A 98 17.77 13.93 -15.67
CA ILE A 98 18.66 13.54 -16.77
C ILE A 98 18.14 14.08 -18.11
N GLU A 99 16.83 14.00 -18.37
CA GLU A 99 16.19 14.49 -19.58
C GLU A 99 16.36 16.01 -19.75
N TRP A 100 16.31 16.77 -18.65
CA TRP A 100 16.43 18.23 -18.69
C TRP A 100 17.85 18.76 -18.55
N THR A 101 18.74 18.07 -17.83
CA THR A 101 20.11 18.54 -17.56
C THR A 101 21.17 17.88 -18.43
N GLY A 102 20.84 16.78 -19.11
CA GLY A 102 21.72 16.05 -20.03
C GLY A 102 23.03 15.54 -19.41
N THR A 103 23.19 15.65 -18.09
CA THR A 103 24.43 15.35 -17.37
C THR A 103 24.13 14.34 -16.27
N LEU A 104 24.67 13.12 -16.43
CA LEU A 104 24.90 12.25 -15.28
C LEU A 104 25.95 12.97 -14.45
N SER A 105 25.57 13.48 -13.27
CA SER A 105 26.55 13.96 -12.30
C SER A 105 27.38 12.75 -11.88
N ASP A 106 28.47 12.55 -12.61
CA ASP A 106 29.43 11.51 -12.35
C ASP A 106 29.89 11.67 -10.91
N ARG A 107 29.73 10.61 -10.11
CA ARG A 107 30.29 10.59 -8.78
C ARG A 107 31.80 10.71 -8.98
N LYS A 108 32.32 11.89 -8.67
CA LYS A 108 33.69 12.33 -8.90
C LYS A 108 34.69 11.21 -8.58
N SER A 109 35.16 10.55 -9.62
CA SER A 109 36.45 9.88 -9.62
C SER A 109 37.52 10.97 -9.63
N PRO A 110 38.40 11.07 -8.63
CA PRO A 110 39.57 11.91 -8.73
C PRO A 110 40.59 11.14 -9.57
N ASP A 111 40.89 11.66 -10.76
CA ASP A 111 42.10 11.45 -11.56
C ASP A 111 41.83 10.97 -12.99
N SER A 112 41.66 11.94 -13.88
CA SER A 112 42.18 11.85 -15.24
C SER A 112 42.25 13.27 -15.82
N ASN A 113 43.43 13.87 -15.67
CA ASN A 113 43.84 15.01 -16.47
C ASN A 113 43.98 14.53 -17.93
N ALA A 114 42.91 14.64 -18.71
CA ALA A 114 42.94 14.43 -20.16
C ALA A 114 42.54 15.74 -20.82
N GLU A 115 43.53 16.48 -21.30
CA GLU A 115 43.34 17.59 -22.22
C GLU A 115 42.78 17.02 -23.53
N SER A 116 41.46 17.08 -23.71
CA SER A 116 40.83 16.94 -25.02
C SER A 116 40.68 18.32 -25.64
N GLU A 117 41.70 18.75 -26.37
CA GLU A 117 41.55 19.85 -27.32
C GLU A 117 40.65 19.40 -28.49
N ASP A 118 39.78 20.31 -28.95
CA ASP A 118 38.73 20.16 -29.97
C ASP A 118 37.43 19.43 -29.60
N GLU A 119 36.76 19.92 -28.54
CA GLU A 119 35.32 19.70 -28.38
C GLU A 119 34.52 20.71 -29.22
N THR A 120 34.28 20.35 -30.49
CA THR A 120 33.36 21.11 -31.35
C THR A 120 31.95 20.96 -30.81
N ASN A 121 31.50 21.91 -30.00
CA ASN A 121 30.17 21.88 -29.40
C ASN A 121 29.09 21.80 -30.50
N PRO A 122 28.24 20.76 -30.52
CA PRO A 122 27.29 20.50 -31.62
C PRO A 122 26.26 21.62 -31.79
N ILE A 123 25.92 22.32 -30.70
CA ILE A 123 25.04 23.49 -30.74
C ILE A 123 25.67 24.65 -31.51
N LYS A 124 27.00 24.79 -31.44
CA LYS A 124 27.73 25.82 -32.16
C LYS A 124 27.68 25.59 -33.67
N ILE A 125 27.73 24.33 -34.12
CA ILE A 125 27.59 23.95 -35.53
C ILE A 125 26.17 24.30 -36.05
N LEU A 126 25.14 23.99 -35.27
CA LEU A 126 23.75 24.31 -35.61
C LEU A 126 23.50 25.82 -35.69
N ALA A 127 24.03 26.59 -34.72
CA ALA A 127 23.93 28.04 -34.71
C ALA A 127 24.63 28.70 -35.91
N THR A 128 25.70 28.09 -36.43
CA THR A 128 26.35 28.58 -37.64
C THR A 128 25.57 28.31 -38.92
N HIS A 129 24.81 27.22 -38.99
CA HIS A 129 24.03 26.87 -40.18
C HIS A 129 22.62 27.48 -40.18
N ALA A 130 22.02 27.68 -39.00
CA ALA A 130 20.78 28.42 -38.83
C ALA A 130 21.12 29.91 -38.77
N GLY A 131 21.08 30.60 -39.92
CA GLY A 131 21.60 31.96 -40.15
C GLY A 131 21.16 33.09 -39.20
N VAL A 132 21.52 33.00 -37.93
CA VAL A 132 21.38 34.06 -36.92
C VAL A 132 22.73 34.78 -36.88
N GLY A 133 22.87 35.76 -37.77
CA GLY A 133 23.96 36.74 -37.66
C GLY A 133 23.90 37.42 -36.29
N ALA A 134 25.03 37.47 -35.61
CA ALA A 134 25.17 38.22 -34.36
C ALA A 134 24.91 39.71 -34.63
N TYR A 135 23.68 40.15 -34.40
CA TYR A 135 23.36 41.58 -34.39
C TYR A 135 23.88 42.16 -33.08
N SER A 136 24.98 42.91 -33.14
CA SER A 136 25.39 43.77 -32.03
C SER A 136 24.80 45.16 -32.27
N LYS A 137 23.66 45.47 -31.65
CA LYS A 137 23.16 46.85 -31.62
C LYS A 137 24.11 47.68 -30.75
N LYS A 138 24.93 48.50 -31.39
CA LYS A 138 25.70 49.54 -30.69
C LYS A 138 24.71 50.62 -30.23
N HIS A 139 24.42 50.66 -28.94
CA HIS A 139 23.76 51.83 -28.34
C HIS A 139 24.75 53.00 -28.39
N ARG A 140 24.37 54.06 -29.11
CA ARG A 140 24.98 55.39 -28.93
C ARG A 140 24.21 56.10 -27.82
N TYR A 141 24.97 56.69 -26.90
CA TYR A 141 24.51 57.58 -25.84
C TYR A 141 23.79 58.81 -26.42
#